data_AF-A0A926BR48-F1
#
_entry.id   AF-A0A926BR48-F1
#
_cell.length_a   1.000
_cell.length_b   1.000
_cell.length_c   1.000
_cell.angle_alpha   90.00
_cell.angle_beta   90.00
_cell.angle_gamma   90.00
#
_symmetry.space_group_name_H-M   'P 1'
#
loop_
_entity.id
_entity.type
_entity.pdbx_description
1 polymer ?
#
loop_
_entity_poly.entity_id
_entity_poly.type
_entity_poly.pdbx_seq_one_letter_code
_entity_poly.pdbx_strand_id
1 'polypeptide(L)'
;MITDIKQTISDKTTLSDSKGYTVTFADSIQTLANQIAERRKHVATEEAAKQALILPFLAVLGFDIYNPAELVPEYKAGWAKVTEKIDYAIQLHGHPVLFIEAKGIGENQDAFAGV
;
A
#
# COMPACT_ATOMS: atom_id res chain seq x y z
N MET A 1 -29.36 -16.45 -10.77
CA MET A 1 -29.30 -14.98 -10.59
C MET A 1 -28.75 -14.56 -9.22
N ILE A 2 -29.40 -14.84 -8.08
CA ILE A 2 -28.82 -14.51 -6.76
C ILE A 2 -27.62 -15.40 -6.41
N THR A 3 -27.61 -16.65 -6.90
CA THR A 3 -26.51 -17.60 -6.71
C THR A 3 -25.22 -17.15 -7.41
N ASP A 4 -25.32 -16.54 -8.59
CA ASP A 4 -24.18 -16.09 -9.39
C ASP A 4 -23.43 -14.92 -8.74
N ILE A 5 -24.15 -14.06 -8.00
CA ILE A 5 -23.55 -12.92 -7.28
C ILE A 5 -22.77 -13.40 -6.06
N LYS A 6 -23.29 -14.36 -5.30
CA LYS A 6 -22.57 -14.94 -4.16
C LYS A 6 -21.33 -15.70 -4.60
N GLN A 7 -21.41 -16.43 -5.72
CA GLN A 7 -20.29 -17.14 -6.32
C GLN A 7 -19.18 -16.16 -6.74
N THR A 8 -19.55 -15.08 -7.46
CA THR A 8 -18.61 -14.05 -7.93
C THR A 8 -17.91 -13.31 -6.77
N ILE A 9 -18.60 -13.09 -5.65
CA ILE A 9 -18.01 -12.48 -4.45
C ILE A 9 -17.08 -13.48 -3.74
N SER A 10 -17.44 -14.76 -3.69
CA SER A 10 -16.57 -15.81 -3.12
C SER A 10 -15.28 -15.96 -3.92
N ASP A 11 -15.37 -16.02 -5.26
CA ASP A 11 -14.24 -16.27 -6.16
C ASP A 11 -13.21 -15.12 -6.19
N LYS A 12 -13.64 -13.87 -5.89
CA LYS A 12 -12.73 -12.72 -5.79
C LYS A 12 -11.95 -12.64 -4.48
N THR A 13 -12.30 -13.44 -3.47
CA THR A 13 -11.68 -13.40 -2.14
C THR A 13 -10.70 -14.55 -1.89
N THR A 14 -10.57 -15.48 -2.85
CA THR A 14 -9.81 -16.72 -2.68
C THR A 14 -8.88 -16.96 -3.86
N LEU A 15 -7.58 -16.79 -3.62
CA LEU A 15 -6.51 -17.33 -4.48
C LEU A 15 -6.08 -18.67 -3.87
N SER A 16 -6.33 -19.76 -4.60
CA SER A 16 -5.99 -21.13 -4.19
C SER A 16 -4.64 -21.55 -4.75
N ASP A 17 -3.73 -22.05 -3.91
CA ASP A 17 -2.49 -22.69 -4.38
C ASP A 17 -2.77 -24.05 -5.05
N SER A 18 -1.74 -24.65 -5.67
CA SER A 18 -1.84 -25.94 -6.37
C SER A 18 -2.21 -27.14 -5.48
N LYS A 19 -2.35 -26.94 -4.16
CA LYS A 19 -2.81 -27.93 -3.17
C LYS A 19 -4.21 -27.62 -2.61
N GLY A 20 -4.89 -26.59 -3.11
CA GLY A 20 -6.25 -26.23 -2.70
C GLY A 20 -6.32 -25.41 -1.40
N TYR A 21 -5.21 -24.83 -0.95
CA TYR A 21 -5.23 -23.91 0.20
C TYR A 21 -5.61 -22.50 -0.26
N THR A 22 -6.66 -21.93 0.33
CA THR A 22 -7.05 -20.54 0.10
C THR A 22 -6.24 -19.61 0.98
N VAL A 23 -5.42 -18.76 0.39
CA VAL A 23 -4.71 -17.72 1.14
C VAL A 23 -5.70 -16.64 1.55
N THR A 24 -5.89 -16.46 2.85
CA THR A 24 -6.77 -15.41 3.36
C THR A 24 -6.04 -14.06 3.44
N PHE A 25 -6.79 -12.97 3.58
CA PHE A 25 -6.21 -11.66 3.90
C PHE A 25 -5.40 -11.70 5.20
N ALA A 26 -5.89 -12.41 6.23
CA ALA A 26 -5.17 -12.59 7.48
C ALA A 26 -3.83 -13.31 7.28
N ASP A 27 -3.78 -14.34 6.43
CA ASP A 27 -2.54 -15.05 6.09
C ASP A 27 -1.56 -14.13 5.35
N SER A 28 -2.07 -13.28 4.47
CA SER A 28 -1.27 -12.32 3.70
C SER A 28 -0.67 -11.24 4.60
N ILE A 29 -1.45 -10.72 5.55
CA ILE A 29 -0.98 -9.79 6.58
C ILE A 29 0.06 -10.44 7.48
N GLN A 30 -0.17 -11.68 7.93
CA GLN A 30 0.79 -12.41 8.76
C GLN A 30 2.11 -12.67 8.00
N THR A 31 2.01 -13.05 6.73
CA THR A 31 3.18 -13.25 5.85
C THR A 31 3.96 -11.96 5.69
N LEU A 32 3.25 -10.84 5.43
CA LEU A 32 3.87 -9.54 5.31
C LEU A 32 4.55 -9.09 6.62
N ALA A 33 3.90 -9.30 7.77
CA ALA A 33 4.48 -8.94 9.07
C ALA A 33 5.83 -9.65 9.30
N ASN A 34 5.90 -10.95 8.97
CA ASN A 34 7.15 -11.72 9.04
C ASN A 34 8.21 -11.17 8.07
N GLN A 35 7.82 -10.83 6.83
CA GLN A 35 8.73 -10.22 5.85
C GLN A 35 9.26 -8.86 6.32
N ILE A 36 8.40 -8.02 6.89
CA ILE A 36 8.77 -6.70 7.43
C ILE A 36 9.75 -6.84 8.59
N ALA A 37 9.54 -7.81 9.49
CA ALA A 37 10.41 -8.05 10.64
C ALA A 37 11.85 -8.42 10.23
N GLU A 38 12.02 -9.09 9.09
CA GLU A 38 13.33 -9.39 8.51
C GLU A 38 13.88 -8.21 7.70
N ARG A 39 13.08 -7.60 6.81
CA ARG A 39 13.52 -6.49 5.95
C ARG A 39 13.95 -5.27 6.73
N ARG A 40 13.27 -4.94 7.84
CA ARG A 40 13.59 -3.74 8.64
C ARG A 40 15.03 -3.69 9.14
N LYS A 41 15.70 -4.84 9.29
CA LYS A 41 17.12 -4.92 9.70
C LYS A 41 18.08 -4.42 8.62
N HIS A 42 17.61 -4.37 7.37
CA HIS A 42 18.37 -4.00 6.18
C HIS A 42 17.85 -2.70 5.51
N VAL A 43 16.75 -2.14 6.01
CA VAL A 43 16.19 -0.88 5.53
C VAL A 43 16.86 0.27 6.28
N ALA A 44 17.76 0.99 5.61
CA ALA A 44 18.49 2.11 6.18
C ALA A 44 18.06 3.48 5.63
N THR A 45 17.41 3.51 4.46
CA THR A 45 17.02 4.74 3.78
C THR A 45 15.51 4.82 3.64
N GLU A 46 15.00 6.05 3.49
CA GLU A 46 13.58 6.32 3.24
C GLU A 46 13.08 5.60 1.97
N GLU A 47 13.86 5.66 0.88
CA GLU A 47 13.55 4.94 -0.36
C GLU A 47 13.50 3.43 -0.17
N ALA A 48 14.42 2.85 0.62
CA ALA A 48 14.37 1.43 0.94
C ALA A 48 13.11 1.09 1.77
N ALA A 49 12.68 1.97 2.66
CA ALA A 49 11.46 1.77 3.46
C ALA A 49 10.20 1.81 2.57
N LYS A 50 10.12 2.76 1.64
CA LYS A 50 9.05 2.86 0.65
C LYS A 50 8.90 1.55 -0.13
N GLN A 51 10.01 1.06 -0.70
CA GLN A 51 10.01 -0.13 -1.56
C GLN A 51 9.81 -1.44 -0.77
N ALA A 52 10.47 -1.60 0.36
CA ALA A 52 10.52 -2.88 1.06
C ALA A 52 9.36 -3.09 2.05
N LEU A 53 8.73 -2.00 2.52
CA LEU A 53 7.73 -2.02 3.58
C LEU A 53 6.38 -1.44 3.12
N ILE A 54 6.37 -0.21 2.56
CA ILE A 54 5.12 0.49 2.20
C ILE A 54 4.44 -0.15 0.99
N LEU A 55 5.16 -0.34 -0.12
CA LEU A 55 4.55 -0.92 -1.32
C LEU A 55 3.99 -2.34 -1.08
N PRO A 56 4.69 -3.27 -0.41
CA PRO A 56 4.13 -4.57 -0.10
C PRO A 56 2.90 -4.50 0.81
N PHE A 57 2.85 -3.51 1.71
CA PHE A 57 1.67 -3.27 2.53
C PHE A 57 0.47 -2.83 1.70
N LEU A 58 0.65 -1.88 0.78
CA LEU A 58 -0.41 -1.43 -0.12
C LEU A 58 -0.91 -2.56 -1.03
N ALA A 59 -0.01 -3.40 -1.54
CA ALA A 59 -0.38 -4.56 -2.33
C ALA A 59 -1.26 -5.55 -1.55
N VAL A 60 -0.94 -5.82 -0.27
CA VAL A 60 -1.76 -6.70 0.58
C VAL A 60 -3.13 -6.09 0.89
N LEU A 61 -3.24 -4.77 0.98
CA LEU A 61 -4.53 -4.08 1.10
C LEU A 61 -5.38 -4.16 -0.18
N GLY A 62 -4.81 -4.67 -1.28
CA GLY A 62 -5.51 -4.85 -2.55
C GLY A 62 -5.35 -3.67 -3.52
N PHE A 63 -4.45 -2.73 -3.25
CA PHE A 63 -4.12 -1.66 -4.20
C PHE A 63 -3.22 -2.19 -5.32
N ASP A 64 -3.48 -1.78 -6.56
CA ASP A 64 -2.56 -2.04 -7.67
C ASP A 64 -1.39 -1.05 -7.63
N ILE A 65 -0.30 -1.47 -6.99
CA ILE A 65 0.93 -0.67 -6.85
C ILE A 65 1.65 -0.38 -8.18
N TYR A 66 1.26 -1.03 -9.28
CA TYR A 66 1.82 -0.80 -10.61
C TYR A 66 0.91 0.05 -11.49
N ASN A 67 -0.32 0.32 -11.04
CA ASN A 67 -1.27 1.17 -11.75
C ASN A 67 -1.08 2.64 -11.35
N PRO A 68 -0.51 3.49 -12.22
CA PRO A 68 -0.28 4.91 -11.89
C PRO A 68 -1.59 5.71 -11.80
N ALA A 69 -2.73 5.16 -12.22
CA ALA A 69 -4.03 5.79 -12.00
C ALA A 69 -4.60 5.53 -10.60
N GLU A 70 -4.02 4.59 -9.85
CA GLU A 70 -4.45 4.19 -8.51
C GLU A 70 -3.41 4.55 -7.46
N LEU A 71 -2.12 4.33 -7.74
CA LEU A 71 -1.00 4.74 -6.89
C LEU A 71 -0.08 5.69 -7.65
N VAL A 72 -0.06 6.97 -7.26
CA VAL A 72 0.81 7.98 -7.84
C VAL A 72 2.02 8.20 -6.93
N PRO A 73 3.23 7.79 -7.31
CA PRO A 73 4.44 8.16 -6.59
C PRO A 73 4.77 9.64 -6.81
N GLU A 74 5.49 10.24 -5.85
CA GLU A 74 5.98 11.63 -5.93
C GLU A 74 4.87 12.65 -6.28
N TYR A 75 3.71 12.51 -5.65
CA TYR A 75 2.53 13.31 -5.95
C TYR A 75 2.74 14.80 -5.63
N LYS A 76 2.45 15.65 -6.61
CA LYS A 76 2.49 17.11 -6.47
C LYS A 76 1.10 17.65 -6.16
N ALA A 77 0.86 17.99 -4.90
CA ALA A 77 -0.36 18.65 -4.48
C ALA A 77 -0.39 20.09 -5.01
N GLY A 78 -1.19 20.36 -6.04
CA GLY A 78 -1.31 21.69 -6.64
C GLY A 78 -1.87 22.79 -5.72
N TRP A 79 -2.36 22.42 -4.53
CA TRP A 79 -2.89 23.33 -3.51
C TRP A 79 -1.87 23.66 -2.41
N ALA A 80 -0.77 22.90 -2.30
CA ALA A 80 0.25 23.14 -1.27
C ALA A 80 1.24 24.22 -1.76
N LYS A 81 1.47 25.24 -0.95
CA LYS A 81 2.57 26.21 -1.13
C LYS A 81 3.96 25.57 -0.97
N VAL A 82 3.97 24.35 -0.44
CA VAL A 82 5.17 23.57 -0.15
C VAL A 82 5.54 22.81 -1.43
N THR A 83 6.77 23.01 -1.91
CA THR A 83 7.33 22.33 -3.10
C THR A 83 7.62 20.84 -2.87
N GLU A 84 7.36 20.36 -1.66
CA GLU A 84 7.64 19.00 -1.25
C GLU A 84 6.62 18.07 -1.89
N LYS A 85 7.14 17.06 -2.58
CA LYS A 85 6.32 16.02 -3.19
C LYS A 85 5.94 15.04 -2.09
N ILE A 86 4.71 14.57 -2.13
CA ILE A 86 4.24 13.49 -1.26
C ILE A 86 4.70 12.16 -1.86
N ASP A 87 5.21 11.25 -1.05
CA ASP A 87 5.79 10.00 -1.56
C ASP A 87 4.82 9.16 -2.37
N TYR A 88 3.60 8.96 -1.86
CA TYR A 88 2.53 8.30 -2.60
C TYR A 88 1.19 8.98 -2.36
N ALA A 89 0.40 9.08 -3.42
CA ALA A 89 -1.02 9.38 -3.36
C ALA A 89 -1.84 8.21 -3.91
N ILE A 90 -2.80 7.73 -3.13
CA ILE A 90 -3.81 6.80 -3.62
C ILE A 90 -4.91 7.61 -4.28
N GLN A 91 -5.27 7.26 -5.51
CA GLN A 91 -6.33 7.88 -6.26
C GLN A 91 -7.56 6.99 -6.39
N LEU A 92 -8.72 7.61 -6.24
CA LEU A 92 -10.01 7.01 -6.55
C LEU A 92 -10.72 7.92 -7.55
N HIS A 93 -11.07 7.38 -8.71
CA HIS A 93 -11.72 8.13 -9.80
C HIS A 93 -10.96 9.40 -10.23
N GLY A 94 -9.63 9.37 -10.24
CA GLY A 94 -8.80 10.52 -10.63
C GLY A 94 -8.64 11.59 -9.55
N HIS A 95 -9.10 11.31 -8.32
CA HIS A 95 -8.96 12.22 -7.18
C HIS A 95 -8.13 11.55 -6.07
N PRO A 96 -7.13 12.24 -5.49
CA PRO A 96 -6.39 11.71 -4.37
C PRO A 96 -7.30 11.56 -3.14
N VAL A 97 -7.29 10.38 -2.51
CA VAL A 97 -8.09 10.06 -1.31
C VAL A 97 -7.23 9.73 -0.10
N LEU A 98 -5.97 9.36 -0.30
CA LEU A 98 -5.01 9.11 0.77
C LEU A 98 -3.62 9.57 0.33
N PHE A 99 -2.93 10.28 1.22
CA PHE A 99 -1.53 10.63 1.09
C PHE A 99 -0.71 9.79 2.06
N ILE A 100 0.42 9.28 1.58
CA ILE A 100 1.34 8.46 2.35
C ILE A 100 2.71 9.10 2.21
N GLU A 101 3.33 9.37 3.35
CA GLU A 101 4.67 9.92 3.47
C GLU A 101 5.51 8.95 4.30
N ALA A 102 6.71 8.64 3.82
CA ALA A 102 7.67 7.79 4.50
C ALA A 102 8.70 8.65 5.24
N LYS A 103 9.29 8.10 6.30
CA LYS A 103 10.44 8.70 6.99
C LYS A 103 11.46 7.63 7.32
N GLY A 104 12.70 8.07 7.59
CA GLY A 104 13.75 7.20 8.09
C GLY A 104 13.35 6.55 9.43
N ILE A 105 13.85 5.33 9.66
CA ILE A 105 13.63 4.63 10.94
C ILE A 105 14.29 5.45 12.06
N GLY A 106 13.48 5.98 12.98
CA GLY A 106 13.95 6.77 14.13
C GLY A 106 13.87 8.29 13.96
N GLU A 107 13.35 8.79 12.83
CA GLU A 107 13.07 10.21 12.65
C GLU A 107 11.75 10.61 13.30
N ASN A 108 11.71 11.79 13.93
CA ASN A 108 10.53 12.32 14.61
C ASN A 108 9.70 13.18 13.65
N GLN A 109 8.37 13.12 13.74
CA GLN A 109 7.50 13.95 12.90
C GLN A 109 7.49 15.40 13.40
N ASP A 110 8.06 16.31 12.63
CA ASP A 110 7.48 17.65 12.57
C ASP A 110 6.23 17.52 11.69
N ALA A 111 5.05 17.77 12.28
CA ALA A 111 3.76 17.56 11.64
C ALA A 111 3.71 18.25 10.27
N PHE A 112 3.13 17.56 9.27
CA PHE A 112 2.82 18.14 7.96
C PHE A 112 1.88 19.34 8.21
N ALA A 113 2.43 20.56 8.24
CA ALA A 113 1.76 21.77 8.71
C ALA A 113 0.77 22.37 7.69
N GLY A 114 0.16 21.53 6.86
CA GLY A 114 -0.53 21.97 5.64
C GLY A 114 -1.85 21.25 5.39
N VAL A 115 -2.71 21.11 6.39
CA VAL A 115 -4.14 20.81 6.16
C VAL A 115 -4.97 21.96 6.72
#